data_AF-A0A2V1AXU9-F1
#
_entry.id   AF-A0A2V1AXU9-F1
#
_cell.length_a   1.000
_cell.length_b   1.000
_cell.length_c   1.000
_cell.angle_alpha   90.00
_cell.angle_beta   90.00
_cell.angle_gamma   90.00
#
_symmetry.space_group_name_H-M   'P 1'
#
loop_
_entity.id
_entity.type
_entity.pdbx_description
1 polymer ?
#
loop_
_entity_poly.entity_id
_entity_poly.type
_entity_poly.pdbx_seq_one_letter_code
_entity_poly.pdbx_strand_id
1 'polypeptide(L)'
;MAKKSSSTESLSISRCKRIIRPLISKIATLTDLYIKHPTKFDLDIESFDIVQKNHGRSLHFISPANSTDRLQSLKPYLSPELHQAYKEIFVIFKNIILAWSQNSPDTGKIPKLSTLSSLKVGKCITLGTKSSHYRLSQTALFDADTLPKYLQKYHDELSDDIDDWLTMEPEYVIEAHRKDLLYGYLIHLLIFNSRTVFYCLLPVLIHWLQEQESNELHTLSRTLLYEYFVFSSVDTDQRAVAELTTEVVQHDPSLPVFWLFHNIGYWRKLCELCKLTSIHSSSPRYQPYDCIFLDVLAKTDRLFLTDGIDLQHIYHTLQRNAEHPHNTFILTSILAQVISLFKKSLDGASTSSDSILVLKASLNDFSQLIRVWLSLSSDCVFNSFDGGNEEAFKALEDVLSYMMRHCARVIQYLHGVVERSNGSAARGALNDFESIVHRTQELHTNTVVLKSYYLDRPELYDIGGAKVSDVSRPLAQLMGHNCEYTEVVDFLVWLRDLDDPEGFRMSKPGVGRHGY
;
A
#
# COMPACT_ATOMS: atom_id res chain seq x y z
N MET A 1 8.29 40.66 -42.73
CA MET A 1 8.05 41.29 -41.41
C MET A 1 7.16 40.36 -40.61
N ALA A 2 7.77 39.49 -39.79
CA ALA A 2 7.04 38.62 -38.88
C ALA A 2 6.47 39.46 -37.73
N LYS A 3 5.17 39.41 -37.51
CA LYS A 3 4.52 39.99 -36.32
C LYS A 3 5.15 39.34 -35.09
N LYS A 4 5.89 40.11 -34.28
CA LYS A 4 6.20 39.76 -32.89
C LYS A 4 4.87 39.46 -32.20
N SER A 5 4.59 38.17 -31.97
CA SER A 5 3.59 37.77 -30.99
C SER A 5 3.96 38.44 -29.67
N SER A 6 3.02 39.19 -29.09
CA SER A 6 3.15 39.71 -27.74
C SER A 6 3.61 38.59 -26.83
N SER A 7 4.82 38.72 -26.29
CA SER A 7 5.36 37.82 -25.27
C SER A 7 4.36 37.79 -24.12
N THR A 8 3.66 36.67 -23.98
CA THR A 8 2.99 36.28 -22.74
C THR A 8 3.99 36.56 -21.62
N GLU A 9 3.69 37.45 -20.67
CA GLU A 9 4.59 37.76 -19.56
C GLU A 9 4.89 36.45 -18.80
N SER A 10 6.05 35.86 -19.10
CA SER A 10 6.54 34.66 -18.43
C SER A 10 6.81 35.00 -16.97
N LEU A 11 6.37 34.16 -16.05
CA LEU A 11 6.63 34.34 -14.62
C LEU A 11 8.13 34.50 -14.37
N SER A 12 8.55 35.66 -13.85
CA SER A 12 9.96 35.90 -13.54
C SER A 12 10.39 35.06 -12.34
N ILE A 13 11.65 34.61 -12.33
CA ILE A 13 12.22 33.79 -11.24
C ILE A 13 12.08 34.50 -9.89
N SER A 14 12.31 35.82 -9.84
CA SER A 14 12.15 36.64 -8.65
C SER A 14 10.71 36.66 -8.11
N ARG A 15 9.72 36.70 -9.00
CA ARG A 15 8.30 36.63 -8.65
C ARG A 15 7.94 35.23 -8.13
N CYS A 16 8.44 34.16 -8.76
CA CYS A 16 8.26 32.79 -8.28
C CYS A 16 8.77 32.63 -6.84
N LYS A 17 10.01 33.06 -6.57
CA LYS A 17 10.60 32.99 -5.22
C LYS A 17 9.79 33.71 -4.18
N ARG A 18 9.39 34.96 -4.46
CA ARG A 18 8.63 35.77 -3.52
C ARG A 18 7.29 35.13 -3.17
N ILE A 19 6.67 34.44 -4.12
CA ILE A 19 5.38 33.76 -3.96
C ILE A 19 5.51 32.49 -3.10
N ILE A 20 6.60 31.72 -3.24
CA ILE A 20 6.78 30.45 -2.51
C ILE A 20 7.36 30.65 -1.10
N ARG A 21 8.22 31.65 -0.87
CA ARG A 21 8.90 31.89 0.43
C ARG A 21 7.99 31.80 1.67
N PRO A 22 6.76 32.37 1.68
CA PRO A 22 5.86 32.25 2.83
C PRO A 22 5.52 30.80 3.17
N LEU A 23 5.33 29.94 2.16
CA LEU A 23 5.05 28.52 2.37
C LEU A 23 6.24 27.83 3.02
N ILE A 24 7.45 27.99 2.45
CA ILE A 24 8.68 27.38 2.99
C ILE A 24 8.90 27.80 4.45
N SER A 25 8.75 29.09 4.77
CA SER A 25 8.89 29.59 6.14
C SER A 25 7.88 28.96 7.10
N LYS A 26 6.64 28.74 6.65
CA LYS A 26 5.60 28.12 7.47
C LYS A 26 5.84 26.61 7.67
N ILE A 27 6.32 25.91 6.64
CA ILE A 27 6.75 24.51 6.74
C ILE A 27 7.86 24.38 7.79
N ALA A 28 8.88 25.23 7.73
CA ALA A 28 9.98 25.22 8.70
C ALA A 28 9.47 25.43 10.13
N THR A 29 8.60 26.42 10.35
CA THR A 29 8.01 26.68 11.66
C THR A 29 7.22 25.49 12.20
N LEU A 30 6.46 24.80 11.35
CA LEU A 30 5.70 23.61 11.75
C LEU A 30 6.59 22.39 11.99
N THR A 31 7.65 22.23 11.20
CA THR A 31 8.63 21.17 11.39
C THR A 31 9.32 21.31 12.75
N ASP A 32 9.74 22.53 13.09
CA ASP A 32 10.31 22.84 14.42
C ASP A 32 9.30 22.56 15.54
N LEU A 33 8.02 22.88 15.33
CA LEU A 33 6.97 22.59 16.29
C LEU A 33 6.77 21.08 16.46
N TYR A 34 6.78 20.31 15.38
CA TYR A 34 6.67 18.85 15.40
C TYR A 34 7.84 18.22 16.16
N ILE A 35 9.07 18.66 15.90
CA ILE A 35 10.26 18.15 16.62
C ILE A 35 10.16 18.43 18.12
N LYS A 36 9.68 19.61 18.52
CA LYS A 36 9.58 20.00 19.94
C LYS A 36 8.37 19.37 20.64
N HIS A 37 7.26 19.21 19.93
CA HIS A 37 5.96 18.81 20.47
C HIS A 37 5.21 17.89 19.49
N PRO A 38 5.68 16.65 19.26
CA PRO A 38 5.09 15.76 18.27
C PRO A 38 3.62 15.42 18.57
N THR A 39 3.25 15.31 19.85
CA THR A 39 1.88 15.01 20.29
C THR A 39 0.84 16.06 19.89
N LYS A 40 1.26 17.27 19.52
CA LYS A 40 0.33 18.30 18.98
C LYS A 40 -0.15 17.98 17.56
N PHE A 41 0.51 17.04 16.89
CA PHE A 41 0.21 16.59 15.54
C PHE A 41 -0.53 15.26 15.51
N ASP A 42 -0.68 14.62 16.67
CA ASP A 42 -1.50 13.43 16.80
C ASP A 42 -2.97 13.79 16.55
N LEU A 43 -3.62 13.02 15.69
CA LEU A 43 -5.05 13.12 15.48
C LEU A 43 -5.74 12.51 16.69
N ASP A 44 -6.75 13.19 17.26
CA ASP A 44 -7.55 12.62 18.34
C ASP A 44 -8.46 11.49 17.79
N ILE A 45 -7.91 10.27 17.72
CA ILE A 45 -8.59 9.08 17.20
C ILE A 45 -9.74 8.66 18.12
N GLU A 46 -9.62 8.82 19.44
CA GLU A 46 -10.66 8.40 20.40
C GLU A 46 -11.98 9.17 20.19
N SER A 47 -11.87 10.43 19.77
CA SER A 47 -13.04 11.23 19.43
C SER A 47 -13.82 10.69 18.19
N PHE A 48 -13.22 9.84 17.34
CA PHE A 48 -13.91 9.21 16.21
C PHE A 48 -14.85 8.08 16.63
N ASP A 49 -14.54 7.32 17.69
CA ASP A 49 -15.39 6.23 18.20
C ASP A 49 -16.72 6.76 18.75
N ILE A 50 -16.70 7.96 19.32
CA ILE A 50 -17.88 8.69 19.78
C ILE A 50 -18.72 9.18 18.57
N VAL A 51 -18.08 9.46 17.44
CA VAL A 51 -18.71 9.97 16.23
C VAL A 51 -19.34 8.85 15.38
N GLN A 52 -18.75 7.65 15.34
CA GLN A 52 -19.36 6.48 14.70
C GLN A 52 -20.71 6.11 15.34
N LYS A 53 -20.81 6.19 16.68
CA LYS A 53 -22.06 5.94 17.43
C LYS A 53 -23.18 6.96 17.15
N ASN A 54 -22.85 8.13 16.61
CA ASN A 54 -23.79 9.25 16.47
C ASN A 54 -24.24 9.54 15.02
N HIS A 55 -23.81 8.75 14.02
CA HIS A 55 -24.18 8.68 12.59
C HIS A 55 -24.31 9.99 11.75
N GLY A 56 -24.69 11.16 12.30
CA GLY A 56 -24.87 12.42 11.57
C GLY A 56 -23.63 13.32 11.46
N ARG A 57 -22.79 13.40 12.51
CA ARG A 57 -21.55 14.23 12.47
C ARG A 57 -20.44 13.61 11.64
N SER A 58 -20.40 12.28 11.52
CA SER A 58 -19.42 11.54 10.73
C SER A 58 -19.57 11.82 9.22
N LEU A 59 -20.80 11.96 8.73
CA LEU A 59 -21.09 12.20 7.31
C LEU A 59 -20.49 13.52 6.80
N HIS A 60 -20.48 14.58 7.61
CA HIS A 60 -19.90 15.87 7.23
C HIS A 60 -18.36 15.82 7.11
N PHE A 61 -17.71 14.98 7.91
CA PHE A 61 -16.26 14.78 7.83
C PHE A 61 -15.88 13.90 6.61
N ILE A 62 -16.65 12.84 6.37
CA ILE A 62 -16.42 11.89 5.28
C ILE A 62 -16.73 12.51 3.91
N SER A 63 -17.82 13.29 3.82
CA SER A 63 -18.31 13.88 2.58
C SER A 63 -18.60 15.38 2.74
N PRO A 64 -17.58 16.21 2.99
CA PRO A 64 -17.74 17.67 3.08
C PRO A 64 -18.13 18.26 1.72
N ALA A 65 -18.95 19.32 1.74
CA ALA A 65 -19.47 19.93 0.51
C ALA A 65 -18.40 20.69 -0.29
N ASN A 66 -17.43 21.28 0.41
CA ASN A 66 -16.31 22.00 -0.20
C ASN A 66 -15.01 21.86 0.63
N SER A 67 -13.92 22.40 0.12
CA SER A 67 -12.58 22.39 0.71
C SER A 67 -12.52 23.15 2.04
N THR A 68 -13.26 24.25 2.17
CA THR A 68 -13.35 25.01 3.42
C THR A 68 -14.09 24.22 4.50
N ASP A 69 -15.17 23.54 4.15
CA ASP A 69 -15.91 22.64 5.03
C ASP A 69 -15.04 21.44 5.43
N ARG A 70 -14.26 20.88 4.50
CA ARG A 70 -13.29 19.81 4.80
C ARG A 70 -12.28 20.28 5.84
N LEU A 71 -11.70 21.47 5.68
CA LEU A 71 -10.77 22.03 6.66
C LEU A 71 -11.44 22.32 8.01
N GLN A 72 -12.67 22.80 8.01
CA GLN A 72 -13.41 23.08 9.23
C GLN A 72 -13.79 21.80 9.97
N SER A 73 -14.10 20.73 9.24
CA SER A 73 -14.44 19.41 9.80
C SER A 73 -13.26 18.76 10.54
N LEU A 74 -12.02 19.16 10.24
CA LEU A 74 -10.82 18.71 10.95
C LEU A 74 -10.64 19.35 12.33
N LYS A 75 -11.29 20.50 12.59
CA LYS A 75 -11.11 21.29 13.82
C LYS A 75 -11.29 20.48 15.13
N PRO A 76 -12.28 19.57 15.25
CA PRO A 76 -12.45 18.80 16.48
C PRO A 76 -11.32 17.81 16.77
N TYR A 77 -10.55 17.43 15.75
CA TYR A 77 -9.59 16.33 15.81
C TYR A 77 -8.13 16.79 15.87
N LEU A 78 -7.88 18.08 15.65
CA LEU A 78 -6.55 18.68 15.61
C LEU A 78 -6.34 19.64 16.77
N SER A 79 -5.08 19.82 17.19
CA SER A 79 -4.74 20.90 18.11
C SER A 79 -5.10 22.28 17.53
N PRO A 80 -5.52 23.25 18.37
CA PRO A 80 -5.88 24.60 17.89
C PRO A 80 -4.77 25.28 17.09
N GLU A 81 -3.51 25.09 17.50
CA GLU A 81 -2.34 25.65 16.84
C GLU A 81 -2.12 25.04 15.44
N LEU A 82 -2.27 23.71 15.31
CA LEU A 82 -2.15 23.02 14.04
C LEU A 82 -3.29 23.41 13.08
N HIS A 83 -4.53 23.48 13.58
CA HIS A 83 -5.68 23.92 12.78
C HIS A 83 -5.50 25.34 12.23
N GLN A 84 -4.98 26.25 13.07
CA GLN A 84 -4.71 27.62 12.66
C GLN A 84 -3.60 27.67 11.60
N ALA A 85 -2.51 26.91 11.78
CA ALA A 85 -1.45 26.84 10.78
C ALA A 85 -1.95 26.26 9.44
N TYR A 86 -2.83 25.25 9.48
CA TYR A 86 -3.47 24.69 8.28
C TYR A 86 -4.30 25.72 7.52
N LYS A 87 -5.05 26.60 8.22
CA LYS A 87 -5.78 27.70 7.58
C LYS A 87 -4.84 28.66 6.85
N GLU A 88 -3.74 29.03 7.49
CA GLU A 88 -2.76 29.95 6.90
C GLU A 88 -2.10 29.32 5.67
N ILE A 89 -1.69 28.06 5.75
CA ILE A 89 -1.09 27.33 4.62
C ILE A 89 -2.10 27.17 3.49
N PHE A 90 -3.36 26.90 3.80
CA PHE A 90 -4.41 26.82 2.79
C PHE A 90 -4.54 28.14 2.01
N VAL A 91 -4.53 29.29 2.69
CA VAL A 91 -4.55 30.61 2.04
C VAL A 91 -3.29 30.85 1.22
N ILE A 92 -2.10 30.54 1.76
CA ILE A 92 -0.83 30.68 1.06
C ILE A 92 -0.83 29.85 -0.24
N PHE A 93 -1.23 28.58 -0.16
CA PHE A 93 -1.30 27.67 -1.29
C PHE A 93 -2.22 28.21 -2.40
N LYS A 94 -3.44 28.65 -2.04
CA LYS A 94 -4.37 29.26 -2.98
C LYS A 94 -3.76 30.45 -3.71
N ASN A 95 -3.09 31.33 -2.98
CA ASN A 95 -2.46 32.51 -3.56
C ASN A 95 -1.31 32.15 -4.52
N ILE A 96 -0.53 31.11 -4.20
CA ILE A 96 0.53 30.59 -5.08
C ILE A 96 -0.08 30.09 -6.39
N ILE A 97 -1.06 29.18 -6.30
CA ILE A 97 -1.68 28.55 -7.48
C ILE A 97 -2.37 29.59 -8.36
N LEU A 98 -3.15 30.50 -7.77
CA LEU A 98 -3.84 31.57 -8.51
C LEU A 98 -2.86 32.52 -9.18
N ALA A 99 -1.74 32.85 -8.54
CA ALA A 99 -0.73 33.71 -9.14
C ALA A 99 -0.03 33.06 -10.34
N TRP A 100 0.04 31.73 -10.39
CA TRP A 100 0.64 30.99 -11.50
C TRP A 100 -0.37 30.64 -12.60
N SER A 101 -1.64 30.47 -12.27
CA SER A 101 -2.67 30.06 -13.23
C SER A 101 -3.16 31.18 -14.15
N GLN A 102 -2.93 32.46 -13.81
CA GLN A 102 -3.54 33.63 -14.45
C GLN A 102 -3.34 33.81 -15.97
N ASN A 103 -2.51 33.00 -16.65
CA ASN A 103 -2.14 33.22 -18.06
C ASN A 103 -2.18 31.96 -18.96
N SER A 104 -2.73 30.83 -18.52
CA SER A 104 -2.81 29.63 -19.38
C SER A 104 -4.12 29.58 -20.19
N PRO A 105 -4.07 29.46 -21.52
CA PRO A 105 -5.26 29.06 -22.27
C PRO A 105 -5.64 27.64 -21.84
N ASP A 106 -6.88 27.47 -21.40
CA ASP A 106 -7.43 26.19 -20.96
C ASP A 106 -7.62 25.27 -22.18
N THR A 107 -6.55 24.58 -22.57
CA THR A 107 -6.67 23.53 -23.57
C THR A 107 -7.13 22.30 -22.82
N GLY A 108 -8.41 21.95 -22.90
CA GLY A 108 -9.02 20.75 -22.28
C GLY A 108 -8.50 19.42 -22.85
N LYS A 109 -7.18 19.28 -22.97
CA LYS A 109 -6.47 18.12 -23.49
C LYS A 109 -5.80 17.38 -22.33
N ILE A 110 -5.70 16.06 -22.50
CA ILE A 110 -4.89 15.19 -21.66
C ILE A 110 -3.47 15.77 -21.56
N PRO A 111 -2.85 15.81 -20.35
CA PRO A 111 -1.50 16.34 -20.20
C PRO A 111 -0.53 15.62 -21.11
N LYS A 112 0.32 16.39 -21.80
CA LYS A 112 1.37 15.84 -22.67
C LYS A 112 2.44 15.17 -21.81
N LEU A 113 3.15 14.20 -22.40
CA LEU A 113 4.31 13.59 -21.75
C LEU A 113 5.33 14.64 -21.28
N SER A 114 5.55 15.71 -22.07
CA SER A 114 6.43 16.82 -21.69
C SER A 114 6.01 17.53 -20.39
N THR A 115 4.71 17.68 -20.15
CA THR A 115 4.18 18.27 -18.91
C THR A 115 4.43 17.33 -17.73
N LEU A 116 4.16 16.04 -17.89
CA LEU A 116 4.42 15.03 -16.86
C LEU A 116 5.92 14.93 -16.54
N SER A 117 6.79 14.94 -17.56
CA SER A 117 8.24 14.98 -17.39
C SER A 117 8.68 16.24 -16.67
N SER A 118 8.10 17.39 -16.99
CA SER A 118 8.43 18.66 -16.32
C SER A 118 8.03 18.64 -14.83
N LEU A 119 6.86 18.11 -14.50
CA LEU A 119 6.45 17.89 -13.10
C LEU A 119 7.45 16.99 -12.36
N LYS A 120 7.94 15.93 -13.01
CA LYS A 120 8.96 15.04 -12.45
C LYS A 120 10.34 15.70 -12.32
N VAL A 121 10.75 16.54 -13.26
CA VAL A 121 11.96 17.37 -13.08
C VAL A 121 11.77 18.31 -11.89
N GLY A 122 10.56 18.87 -11.69
CA GLY A 122 10.22 19.62 -10.48
C GLY A 122 10.45 18.85 -9.17
N LYS A 123 10.17 17.52 -9.14
CA LYS A 123 10.57 16.64 -8.01
C LYS A 123 12.07 16.66 -7.78
N CYS A 124 12.84 16.46 -8.86
CA CYS A 124 14.30 16.45 -8.81
C CYS A 124 14.85 17.81 -8.35
N ILE A 125 14.22 18.90 -8.78
CA ILE A 125 14.51 20.24 -8.26
C ILE A 125 14.27 20.24 -6.75
N THR A 126 13.11 19.84 -6.23
CA THR A 126 12.89 19.83 -4.76
C THR A 126 13.91 18.98 -4.00
N LEU A 127 14.34 17.85 -4.57
CA LEU A 127 15.36 16.99 -3.98
C LEU A 127 16.77 17.60 -4.05
N GLY A 128 17.11 18.26 -5.16
CA GLY A 128 18.41 18.85 -5.45
C GLY A 128 18.60 20.25 -4.87
N THR A 129 17.53 21.06 -4.82
CA THR A 129 17.48 22.33 -4.10
C THR A 129 17.42 22.02 -2.62
N LYS A 130 18.59 21.74 -2.04
CA LYS A 130 18.75 21.52 -0.61
C LYS A 130 17.75 20.51 -0.04
N SER A 131 18.21 19.26 -0.03
CA SER A 131 18.32 18.35 1.13
C SER A 131 18.61 18.99 2.52
N SER A 132 18.30 20.28 2.75
CA SER A 132 18.43 21.04 3.98
C SER A 132 17.18 21.07 4.84
N HIS A 133 16.07 20.48 4.40
CA HIS A 133 14.84 20.51 5.20
C HIS A 133 14.87 19.54 6.40
N TYR A 134 15.83 18.60 6.45
CA TYR A 134 15.77 17.48 7.39
C TYR A 134 16.83 17.42 8.49
N ARG A 135 17.82 18.32 8.56
CA ARG A 135 18.74 18.37 9.73
C ARG A 135 19.57 19.67 9.92
N LEU A 136 19.16 20.79 9.34
CA LEU A 136 19.90 22.07 9.42
C LEU A 136 19.53 22.95 10.63
N SER A 137 18.98 22.34 11.69
CA SER A 137 18.90 22.92 13.02
C SER A 137 20.12 22.56 13.89
N GLN A 138 21.07 21.76 13.39
CA GLN A 138 22.36 21.62 14.03
C GLN A 138 23.32 22.69 13.51
N THR A 139 23.67 23.60 14.41
CA THR A 139 24.74 24.61 14.35
C THR A 139 26.09 24.12 13.80
N ALA A 140 26.30 22.81 13.59
CA ALA A 140 27.50 22.20 13.02
C ALA A 140 27.65 22.39 11.50
N LEU A 141 26.59 22.72 10.75
CA LEU A 141 26.67 22.90 9.30
C LEU A 141 27.17 24.27 8.84
N PHE A 142 27.47 25.18 9.77
CA PHE A 142 28.10 26.47 9.46
C PHE A 142 29.61 26.48 9.67
N ASP A 143 30.18 25.34 10.08
CA ASP A 143 31.62 25.17 10.26
C ASP A 143 32.04 23.87 9.58
N ALA A 144 32.57 23.97 8.36
CA ALA A 144 32.93 22.83 7.50
C ALA A 144 33.91 21.86 8.20
N ASP A 145 34.68 22.37 9.15
CA ASP A 145 35.66 21.63 9.96
C ASP A 145 35.01 20.72 11.03
N THR A 146 33.72 20.91 11.33
CA THR A 146 32.98 20.11 12.32
C THR A 146 32.19 18.95 11.71
N LEU A 147 32.10 18.88 10.37
CA LEU A 147 31.46 17.78 9.66
C LEU A 147 32.39 16.55 9.58
N PRO A 148 31.86 15.32 9.71
CA PRO A 148 32.60 14.11 9.37
C PRO A 148 33.16 14.18 7.94
N LYS A 149 34.43 13.78 7.72
CA LYS A 149 35.14 13.90 6.43
C LYS A 149 34.40 13.33 5.22
N TYR A 150 33.57 12.30 5.40
CA TYR A 150 32.79 11.70 4.31
C TYR A 150 31.59 12.55 3.86
N LEU A 151 31.15 13.52 4.68
CA LEU A 151 30.06 14.47 4.41
C LEU A 151 30.55 15.81 3.87
N GLN A 152 31.83 16.16 4.09
CA GLN A 152 32.41 17.40 3.60
C GLN A 152 32.33 17.54 2.06
N LYS A 153 32.39 16.45 1.31
CA LYS A 153 32.26 16.48 -0.16
C LYS A 153 30.88 16.97 -0.64
N TYR A 154 29.84 16.80 0.17
CA TYR A 154 28.51 17.26 -0.18
C TYR A 154 28.33 18.74 0.20
N HIS A 155 29.16 19.32 1.06
CA HIS A 155 29.01 20.71 1.50
C HIS A 155 28.95 21.71 0.33
N ASP A 156 29.78 21.51 -0.69
CA ASP A 156 29.84 22.37 -1.88
C ASP A 156 28.76 22.00 -2.93
N GLU A 157 28.21 20.79 -2.89
CA GLU A 157 27.08 20.33 -3.73
C GLU A 157 25.71 20.71 -3.13
N LEU A 158 25.68 21.02 -1.82
CA LEU A 158 24.48 21.32 -1.04
C LEU A 158 24.11 22.83 -1.05
N SER A 159 24.86 23.67 -1.76
CA SER A 159 24.64 25.12 -1.80
C SER A 159 23.57 25.59 -2.80
N ASP A 160 23.12 24.72 -3.70
CA ASP A 160 22.38 25.13 -4.89
C ASP A 160 20.90 25.48 -4.56
N ASP A 161 20.53 26.73 -4.84
CA ASP A 161 19.15 27.25 -4.74
C ASP A 161 18.37 26.85 -6.01
N ILE A 162 17.06 27.05 -6.03
CA ILE A 162 16.22 26.83 -7.23
C ILE A 162 16.65 27.67 -8.45
N ASP A 163 17.53 28.67 -8.25
CA ASP A 163 18.00 29.55 -9.31
C ASP A 163 18.71 28.80 -10.42
N ASP A 164 19.68 27.94 -10.08
CA ASP A 164 20.52 27.28 -11.08
C ASP A 164 19.70 26.33 -11.95
N TRP A 165 18.65 25.72 -11.38
CA TRP A 165 17.68 24.90 -12.12
C TRP A 165 16.78 25.72 -13.05
N LEU A 166 16.45 26.96 -12.68
CA LEU A 166 15.58 27.84 -13.46
C LEU A 166 16.34 28.67 -14.51
N THR A 167 17.67 28.68 -14.44
CA THR A 167 18.60 29.30 -15.41
C THR A 167 19.39 28.28 -16.23
N MET A 168 19.11 26.98 -16.06
CA MET A 168 19.77 25.90 -16.78
C MET A 168 19.55 25.97 -18.30
N GLU A 169 20.61 25.70 -19.07
CA GLU A 169 20.50 25.54 -20.52
C GLU A 169 19.86 24.18 -20.88
N PRO A 170 18.94 24.12 -21.87
CA PRO A 170 18.55 25.22 -22.75
C PRO A 170 17.42 26.09 -22.17
N GLU A 171 17.64 27.42 -22.10
CA GLU A 171 16.67 28.37 -21.53
C GLU A 171 15.28 28.29 -22.18
N TYR A 172 15.21 28.04 -23.49
CA TYR A 172 13.95 27.95 -24.22
C TYR A 172 13.06 26.79 -23.73
N VAL A 173 13.65 25.69 -23.25
CA VAL A 173 12.91 24.54 -22.70
C VAL A 173 12.39 24.89 -21.31
N ILE A 174 13.26 25.48 -20.48
CA ILE A 174 12.91 25.88 -19.12
C ILE A 174 11.83 26.96 -19.15
N GLU A 175 11.90 27.95 -20.04
CA GLU A 175 10.86 28.97 -20.19
C GLU A 175 9.51 28.39 -20.61
N ALA A 176 9.50 27.46 -21.57
CA ALA A 176 8.28 26.85 -22.07
C ALA A 176 7.56 25.99 -21.01
N HIS A 177 8.32 25.36 -20.12
CA HIS A 177 7.81 24.44 -19.09
C HIS A 177 7.94 24.94 -17.66
N ARG A 178 8.32 26.22 -17.46
CA ARG A 178 8.62 26.82 -16.15
C ARG A 178 7.50 26.59 -15.13
N LYS A 179 6.25 26.76 -15.58
CA LYS A 179 5.07 26.59 -14.75
C LYS A 179 4.91 25.15 -14.26
N ASP A 180 5.04 24.18 -15.17
CA ASP A 180 4.94 22.75 -14.86
C ASP A 180 6.08 22.33 -13.90
N LEU A 181 7.30 22.83 -14.12
CA LEU A 181 8.44 22.61 -13.21
C LEU A 181 8.13 23.13 -11.79
N LEU A 182 7.60 24.34 -11.67
CA LEU A 182 7.25 24.95 -10.38
C LEU A 182 6.10 24.24 -9.68
N TYR A 183 5.11 23.73 -10.42
CA TYR A 183 4.07 22.88 -9.86
C TYR A 183 4.64 21.57 -9.34
N GLY A 184 5.55 20.95 -10.09
CA GLY A 184 6.26 19.76 -9.64
C GLY A 184 7.04 20.02 -8.36
N TYR A 185 7.74 21.14 -8.30
CA TYR A 185 8.48 21.59 -7.12
C TYR A 185 7.56 21.81 -5.90
N LEU A 186 6.43 22.49 -6.09
CA LEU A 186 5.46 22.77 -5.04
C LEU A 186 4.80 21.49 -4.52
N ILE A 187 4.40 20.58 -5.41
CA ILE A 187 3.82 19.29 -5.03
C ILE A 187 4.80 18.55 -4.11
N HIS A 188 6.05 18.38 -4.54
CA HIS A 188 7.00 17.57 -3.79
C HIS A 188 7.44 18.23 -2.48
N LEU A 189 7.46 19.58 -2.42
CA LEU A 189 7.64 20.30 -1.16
C LEU A 189 6.56 19.95 -0.12
N LEU A 190 5.30 19.82 -0.56
CA LEU A 190 4.19 19.42 0.30
C LEU A 190 4.23 17.92 0.63
N ILE A 191 4.51 17.07 -0.36
CA ILE A 191 4.54 15.61 -0.21
C ILE A 191 5.66 15.16 0.73
N PHE A 192 6.85 15.75 0.66
CA PHE A 192 7.94 15.38 1.58
C PHE A 192 7.61 15.66 3.04
N ASN A 193 6.78 16.67 3.31
CA ASN A 193 6.31 17.02 4.64
C ASN A 193 4.94 16.39 4.98
N SER A 194 4.44 15.47 4.13
CA SER A 194 3.10 14.90 4.27
C SER A 194 2.94 14.06 5.54
N ARG A 195 3.89 13.18 5.85
CA ARG A 195 3.75 12.22 6.95
C ARG A 195 3.75 12.86 8.34
N THR A 196 4.50 13.95 8.50
CA THR A 196 4.70 14.62 9.78
C THR A 196 3.78 15.81 9.98
N VAL A 197 3.61 16.63 8.93
CA VAL A 197 2.96 17.94 9.07
C VAL A 197 1.67 18.04 8.27
N PHE A 198 1.62 17.52 7.04
CA PHE A 198 0.52 17.83 6.10
C PHE A 198 -0.48 16.70 5.83
N TYR A 199 -0.41 15.60 6.57
CA TYR A 199 -1.19 14.40 6.26
C TYR A 199 -2.70 14.69 6.14
N CYS A 200 -3.26 15.39 7.12
CA CYS A 200 -4.67 15.78 7.11
C CYS A 200 -4.97 17.01 6.23
N LEU A 201 -3.97 17.84 5.92
CA LEU A 201 -4.14 19.06 5.12
C LEU A 201 -4.18 18.76 3.62
N LEU A 202 -3.37 17.82 3.12
CA LEU A 202 -3.28 17.52 1.68
C LEU A 202 -4.63 17.19 1.04
N PRO A 203 -5.52 16.38 1.65
CA PRO A 203 -6.88 16.18 1.16
C PRO A 203 -7.70 17.46 0.98
N VAL A 204 -7.47 18.50 1.80
CA VAL A 204 -8.10 19.82 1.65
C VAL A 204 -7.59 20.52 0.40
N LEU A 205 -6.27 20.52 0.17
CA LEU A 205 -5.66 21.17 -0.99
C LEU A 205 -6.11 20.50 -2.29
N ILE A 206 -6.15 19.18 -2.30
CA ILE A 206 -6.65 18.36 -3.43
C ILE A 206 -8.13 18.70 -3.71
N HIS A 207 -8.97 18.73 -2.68
CA HIS A 207 -10.38 19.11 -2.83
C HIS A 207 -10.51 20.51 -3.43
N TRP A 208 -9.74 21.49 -2.96
CA TRP A 208 -9.81 22.85 -3.49
C TRP A 208 -9.36 22.95 -4.95
N LEU A 209 -8.31 22.23 -5.35
CA LEU A 209 -7.89 22.16 -6.75
C LEU A 209 -8.99 21.55 -7.63
N GLN A 210 -9.73 20.57 -7.10
CA GLN A 210 -10.85 19.91 -7.79
C GLN A 210 -12.10 20.79 -7.92
N GLU A 211 -12.24 21.82 -7.09
CA GLU A 211 -13.32 22.81 -7.17
C GLU A 211 -13.11 23.85 -8.27
N GLN A 212 -11.88 23.96 -8.79
CA GLN A 212 -11.56 24.96 -9.80
C GLN A 212 -12.07 24.51 -11.16
N GLU A 213 -12.57 25.43 -11.99
CA GLU A 213 -13.10 25.09 -13.32
C GLU A 213 -12.01 24.71 -14.34
N SER A 214 -10.73 24.86 -13.99
CA SER A 214 -9.58 24.65 -14.89
C SER A 214 -9.15 23.18 -14.97
N ASN A 215 -9.06 22.64 -16.19
CA ASN A 215 -8.56 21.27 -16.43
C ASN A 215 -7.10 21.08 -16.01
N GLU A 216 -6.30 22.13 -16.09
CA GLU A 216 -4.93 22.14 -15.61
C GLU A 216 -4.87 21.89 -14.10
N LEU A 217 -5.74 22.56 -13.34
CA LEU A 217 -5.80 22.40 -11.88
C LEU A 217 -6.40 21.05 -11.48
N HIS A 218 -7.34 20.50 -12.26
CA HIS A 218 -7.76 19.10 -12.11
C HIS A 218 -6.61 18.11 -12.32
N THR A 219 -5.75 18.36 -13.31
CA THR A 219 -4.57 17.52 -13.55
C THR A 219 -3.57 17.62 -12.39
N LEU A 220 -3.36 18.82 -11.88
CA LEU A 220 -2.53 19.06 -10.71
C LEU A 220 -3.10 18.36 -9.47
N SER A 221 -4.42 18.41 -9.27
CA SER A 221 -5.14 17.70 -8.21
C SER A 221 -4.89 16.19 -8.26
N ARG A 222 -5.07 15.57 -9.43
CA ARG A 222 -4.81 14.13 -9.64
C ARG A 222 -3.36 13.76 -9.39
N THR A 223 -2.42 14.61 -9.82
CA THR A 223 -0.98 14.39 -9.61
C THR A 223 -0.65 14.46 -8.12
N LEU A 224 -1.12 15.51 -7.42
CA LEU A 224 -0.91 15.67 -5.99
C LEU A 224 -1.53 14.52 -5.18
N LEU A 225 -2.73 14.07 -5.56
CA LEU A 225 -3.41 12.93 -4.94
C LEU A 225 -2.61 11.63 -5.10
N TYR A 226 -2.13 11.35 -6.32
CA TYR A 226 -1.34 10.14 -6.58
C TYR A 226 -0.02 10.14 -5.82
N GLU A 227 0.75 11.24 -5.90
CA GLU A 227 1.99 11.38 -5.16
C GLU A 227 1.75 11.29 -3.65
N TYR A 228 0.68 11.91 -3.12
CA TYR A 228 0.31 11.80 -1.71
C TYR A 228 0.06 10.37 -1.24
N PHE A 229 -0.67 9.59 -2.04
CA PHE A 229 -0.99 8.21 -1.68
C PHE A 229 0.22 7.29 -1.74
N VAL A 230 1.01 7.40 -2.81
CA VAL A 230 2.10 6.48 -3.15
C VAL A 230 3.44 6.86 -2.50
N PHE A 231 3.54 8.06 -1.91
CA PHE A 231 4.79 8.52 -1.31
C PHE A 231 5.33 7.58 -0.21
N SER A 232 6.50 7.01 -0.48
CA SER A 232 7.27 6.16 0.45
C SER A 232 8.46 6.91 1.02
N SER A 233 8.76 6.73 2.32
CA SER A 233 9.99 7.22 2.96
C SER A 233 11.25 6.49 2.49
N VAL A 234 11.08 5.36 1.79
CA VAL A 234 12.17 4.52 1.28
C VAL A 234 12.27 4.63 -0.24
N ASP A 235 11.88 5.78 -0.80
CA ASP A 235 12.09 6.04 -2.23
C ASP A 235 13.58 5.86 -2.57
N THR A 236 13.88 5.11 -3.62
CA THR A 236 15.26 4.86 -4.08
C THR A 236 15.99 6.16 -4.39
N ASP A 237 15.26 7.18 -4.84
CA ASP A 237 15.75 8.55 -5.07
C ASP A 237 16.17 9.25 -3.76
N GLN A 238 15.71 8.74 -2.61
CA GLN A 238 15.94 9.27 -1.27
C GLN A 238 16.90 8.41 -0.44
N ARG A 239 17.48 7.31 -0.95
CA ARG A 239 18.47 6.52 -0.17
C ARG A 239 19.61 7.37 0.38
N ALA A 240 20.13 8.30 -0.43
CA ALA A 240 21.17 9.24 -0.01
C ALA A 240 20.69 10.20 1.10
N VAL A 241 19.38 10.51 1.14
CA VAL A 241 18.75 11.34 2.19
C VAL A 241 18.44 10.50 3.43
N ALA A 242 17.98 9.25 3.25
CA ALA A 242 17.68 8.28 4.30
C ALA A 242 18.93 7.91 5.13
N GLU A 243 20.09 7.80 4.46
CA GLU A 243 21.40 7.61 5.10
C GLU A 243 21.85 8.81 5.96
N LEU A 244 21.35 10.02 5.67
CA LEU A 244 21.63 11.24 6.44
C LEU A 244 20.63 11.47 7.59
N THR A 245 19.46 10.84 7.53
CA THR A 245 18.35 11.02 8.47
C THR A 245 18.22 9.89 9.49
N THR A 246 19.16 8.94 9.56
CA THR A 246 19.08 7.85 10.53
C THR A 246 19.15 8.39 11.96
N GLU A 247 17.98 8.49 12.57
CA GLU A 247 17.71 8.14 13.96
C GLU A 247 16.25 7.69 14.01
N VAL A 248 16.08 6.38 14.16
CA VAL A 248 14.83 5.63 14.26
C VAL A 248 14.12 5.37 12.93
N VAL A 249 14.28 4.15 12.44
CA VAL A 249 13.30 3.45 11.57
C VAL A 249 12.01 3.31 12.37
N GLN A 250 11.30 4.42 12.57
CA GLN A 250 9.99 4.44 13.22
C GLN A 250 8.95 4.17 12.14
N HIS A 251 8.00 3.28 12.43
CA HIS A 251 6.84 3.04 11.59
C HIS A 251 6.18 4.37 11.18
N ASP A 252 5.69 4.45 9.93
CA ASP A 252 5.03 5.63 9.40
C ASP A 252 3.96 6.17 10.39
N PRO A 253 4.14 7.37 10.97
CA PRO A 253 3.21 7.89 11.99
C PRO A 253 1.81 8.13 11.42
N SER A 254 1.67 8.19 10.09
CA SER A 254 0.38 8.34 9.42
C SER A 254 -0.40 7.03 9.27
N LEU A 255 0.21 5.87 9.58
CA LEU A 255 -0.39 4.56 9.39
C LEU A 255 -1.73 4.36 10.15
N PRO A 256 -1.86 4.72 11.43
CA PRO A 256 -3.14 4.60 12.13
C PRO A 256 -4.24 5.45 11.49
N VAL A 257 -3.89 6.68 11.08
CA VAL A 257 -4.84 7.60 10.43
C VAL A 257 -5.23 7.10 9.04
N PHE A 258 -4.29 6.51 8.28
CA PHE A 258 -4.58 5.88 6.99
C PHE A 258 -5.68 4.82 7.12
N TRP A 259 -5.50 3.86 8.03
CA TRP A 259 -6.46 2.76 8.23
C TRP A 259 -7.78 3.24 8.82
N LEU A 260 -7.77 4.20 9.74
CA LEU A 260 -8.99 4.85 10.24
C LEU A 260 -9.80 5.44 9.08
N PHE A 261 -9.16 6.24 8.22
CA PHE A 261 -9.83 6.90 7.09
C PHE A 261 -10.27 5.92 6.01
N HIS A 262 -9.55 4.81 5.83
CA HIS A 262 -9.97 3.70 4.98
C HIS A 262 -11.26 3.06 5.51
N ASN A 263 -11.27 2.69 6.80
CA ASN A 263 -12.38 1.97 7.44
C ASN A 263 -13.68 2.80 7.46
N ILE A 264 -13.60 4.13 7.64
CA ILE A 264 -14.78 5.01 7.58
C ILE A 264 -15.17 5.43 6.15
N GLY A 265 -14.44 4.97 5.12
CA GLY A 265 -14.72 5.29 3.72
C GLY A 265 -14.34 6.72 3.28
N TYR A 266 -13.56 7.45 4.09
CA TYR A 266 -13.11 8.81 3.76
C TYR A 266 -12.28 8.83 2.47
N TRP A 267 -11.33 7.90 2.32
CA TRP A 267 -10.48 7.84 1.12
C TRP A 267 -11.28 7.52 -0.14
N ARG A 268 -12.25 6.61 -0.04
CA ARG A 268 -13.14 6.27 -1.14
C ARG A 268 -13.90 7.51 -1.63
N LYS A 269 -14.49 8.28 -0.71
CA LYS A 269 -15.22 9.52 -1.03
C LYS A 269 -14.33 10.61 -1.62
N LEU A 270 -13.10 10.75 -1.14
CA LEU A 270 -12.13 11.67 -1.72
C LEU A 270 -11.77 11.29 -3.17
N CYS A 271 -11.55 10.00 -3.45
CA CYS A 271 -11.23 9.51 -4.78
C CYS A 271 -12.41 9.64 -5.76
N GLU A 272 -13.64 9.37 -5.30
CA GLU A 272 -14.87 9.62 -6.04
C GLU A 272 -14.98 11.11 -6.44
N LEU A 273 -14.71 12.02 -5.50
CA LEU A 273 -14.74 13.46 -5.74
C LEU A 273 -13.70 13.91 -6.79
N CYS A 274 -12.51 13.31 -6.77
CA CYS A 274 -11.45 13.61 -7.72
C CYS A 274 -11.70 13.02 -9.14
N LYS A 275 -12.84 12.35 -9.35
CA LYS A 275 -13.26 11.77 -10.64
C LYS A 275 -12.13 10.99 -11.32
N LEU A 276 -11.46 10.16 -10.54
CA LEU A 276 -10.36 9.33 -11.03
C LEU A 276 -10.89 8.30 -12.03
N THR A 277 -10.65 8.55 -13.32
CA THR A 277 -11.00 7.64 -14.41
C THR A 277 -9.81 6.74 -14.73
N SER A 278 -10.09 5.44 -14.91
CA SER A 278 -9.17 4.44 -15.47
C SER A 278 -9.73 3.87 -16.78
N ILE A 279 -8.88 3.19 -17.53
CA ILE A 279 -9.25 2.44 -18.75
C ILE A 279 -10.33 1.40 -18.43
N HIS A 280 -10.35 0.86 -17.20
CA HIS A 280 -11.34 -0.10 -16.73
C HIS A 280 -12.65 0.54 -16.24
N SER A 281 -12.84 1.86 -16.41
CA SER A 281 -14.04 2.58 -15.94
C SER A 281 -15.36 2.10 -16.55
N SER A 282 -15.32 1.35 -17.64
CA SER A 282 -16.48 0.69 -18.24
C SER A 282 -16.92 -0.58 -17.51
N SER A 283 -16.09 -1.15 -16.62
CA SER A 283 -16.47 -2.30 -15.82
C SER A 283 -17.41 -1.87 -14.68
N PRO A 284 -18.58 -2.51 -14.51
CA PRO A 284 -19.49 -2.19 -13.41
C PRO A 284 -18.91 -2.52 -12.03
N ARG A 285 -17.85 -3.33 -11.97
CA ARG A 285 -17.14 -3.68 -10.73
C ARG A 285 -16.01 -2.70 -10.40
N TYR A 286 -15.60 -1.84 -11.33
CA TYR A 286 -14.47 -0.92 -11.14
C TYR A 286 -14.78 0.14 -10.08
N GLN A 287 -13.87 0.29 -9.13
CA GLN A 287 -13.90 1.35 -8.13
C GLN A 287 -12.56 2.09 -8.20
N PRO A 288 -12.56 3.42 -8.45
CA PRO A 288 -11.31 4.18 -8.59
C PRO A 288 -10.38 4.09 -7.38
N TYR A 289 -10.96 3.96 -6.19
CA TYR A 289 -10.20 3.85 -4.96
C TYR A 289 -9.45 2.51 -4.87
N ASP A 290 -10.04 1.42 -5.34
CA ASP A 290 -9.50 0.07 -5.16
C ASP A 290 -8.13 -0.05 -5.86
N CYS A 291 -7.98 0.49 -7.09
CA CYS A 291 -6.68 0.48 -7.78
C CYS A 291 -5.60 1.29 -7.06
N ILE A 292 -5.93 2.51 -6.61
CA ILE A 292 -4.97 3.34 -5.85
C ILE A 292 -4.63 2.67 -4.52
N PHE A 293 -5.61 2.05 -3.86
CA PHE A 293 -5.39 1.32 -2.62
C PHE A 293 -4.39 0.18 -2.82
N LEU A 294 -4.51 -0.61 -3.89
CA LEU A 294 -3.53 -1.66 -4.22
C LEU A 294 -2.15 -1.07 -4.52
N ASP A 295 -2.07 0.01 -5.30
CA ASP A 295 -0.83 0.77 -5.55
C ASP A 295 -0.15 1.21 -4.24
N VAL A 296 -0.94 1.71 -3.29
CA VAL A 296 -0.47 2.13 -1.96
C VAL A 296 0.08 0.94 -1.18
N LEU A 297 -0.67 -0.17 -1.10
CA LEU A 297 -0.23 -1.37 -0.38
C LEU A 297 1.06 -1.96 -0.95
N ALA A 298 1.27 -1.84 -2.27
CA ALA A 298 2.45 -2.36 -2.92
C ALA A 298 3.69 -1.45 -2.82
N LYS A 299 3.49 -0.13 -2.84
CA LYS A 299 4.60 0.85 -2.93
C LYS A 299 4.99 1.46 -1.58
N THR A 300 4.23 1.21 -0.53
CA THR A 300 4.45 1.82 0.80
C THR A 300 4.45 0.75 1.90
N ASP A 301 5.01 1.09 3.06
CA ASP A 301 5.05 0.20 4.25
C ASP A 301 3.70 0.09 4.98
N ARG A 302 2.58 0.39 4.31
CA ARG A 302 1.24 0.39 4.93
C ARG A 302 0.63 -1.00 5.08
N LEU A 303 1.15 -1.98 4.34
CA LEU A 303 0.79 -3.38 4.48
C LEU A 303 1.65 -4.02 5.59
N PHE A 304 1.27 -3.82 6.85
CA PHE A 304 1.89 -4.48 8.00
C PHE A 304 0.80 -5.12 8.85
N LEU A 305 0.67 -6.45 8.81
CA LEU A 305 -0.38 -7.22 9.47
C LEU A 305 -0.29 -7.06 11.01
N THR A 306 -0.94 -6.01 11.52
CA THR A 306 -1.16 -5.74 12.95
C THR A 306 -2.65 -5.72 13.27
N ASP A 307 -2.97 -5.66 14.56
CA ASP A 307 -4.33 -5.47 15.05
C ASP A 307 -4.97 -4.23 14.39
N GLY A 308 -5.98 -4.46 13.53
CA GLY A 308 -6.74 -3.40 12.86
C GLY A 308 -6.80 -3.46 11.33
N ILE A 309 -6.00 -4.31 10.67
CA ILE A 309 -6.10 -4.53 9.22
C ILE A 309 -7.14 -5.63 8.92
N ASP A 310 -8.16 -5.29 8.12
CA ASP A 310 -9.10 -6.27 7.59
C ASP A 310 -8.52 -6.97 6.36
N LEU A 311 -7.85 -8.10 6.59
CA LEU A 311 -7.25 -8.91 5.52
C LEU A 311 -8.30 -9.43 4.53
N GLN A 312 -9.54 -9.69 4.98
CA GLN A 312 -10.62 -10.13 4.10
C GLN A 312 -11.01 -9.02 3.12
N HIS A 313 -11.03 -7.75 3.57
CA HIS A 313 -11.24 -6.62 2.69
C HIS A 313 -10.15 -6.50 1.62
N ILE A 314 -8.88 -6.69 1.99
CA ILE A 314 -7.76 -6.67 1.04
C ILE A 314 -7.92 -7.79 0.01
N TYR A 315 -8.18 -9.02 0.45
CA TYR A 315 -8.41 -10.16 -0.42
C TYR A 315 -9.56 -9.92 -1.41
N HIS A 316 -10.69 -9.39 -0.93
CA HIS A 316 -11.82 -9.07 -1.78
C HIS A 316 -11.48 -7.97 -2.80
N THR A 317 -10.61 -7.03 -2.42
CA THR A 317 -10.14 -5.96 -3.32
C THR A 317 -9.20 -6.49 -4.41
N LEU A 318 -8.32 -7.44 -4.07
CA LEU A 318 -7.46 -8.14 -5.03
C LEU A 318 -8.30 -8.92 -6.06
N GLN A 319 -9.27 -9.71 -5.61
CA GLN A 319 -10.15 -10.49 -6.49
C GLN A 319 -10.96 -9.61 -7.45
N ARG A 320 -11.49 -8.49 -6.95
CA ARG A 320 -12.22 -7.52 -7.79
C ARG A 320 -11.34 -6.82 -8.83
N ASN A 321 -10.02 -6.86 -8.65
CA ASN A 321 -9.02 -6.25 -9.53
C ASN A 321 -7.93 -7.27 -9.88
N ALA A 322 -8.32 -8.48 -10.29
CA ALA A 322 -7.41 -9.60 -10.57
C ALA A 322 -6.26 -9.24 -11.52
N GLU A 323 -6.50 -8.38 -12.51
CA GLU A 323 -5.51 -7.94 -13.50
C GLU A 323 -4.53 -6.87 -13.00
N HIS A 324 -4.61 -6.45 -11.73
CA HIS A 324 -3.78 -5.36 -11.22
C HIS A 324 -2.30 -5.77 -11.12
N PRO A 325 -1.35 -4.97 -11.66
CA PRO A 325 0.05 -5.36 -11.83
C PRO A 325 0.84 -5.57 -10.52
N HIS A 326 0.27 -5.21 -9.38
CA HIS A 326 0.90 -5.34 -8.07
C HIS A 326 0.31 -6.46 -7.20
N ASN A 327 -0.65 -7.23 -7.71
CA ASN A 327 -1.32 -8.28 -6.94
C ASN A 327 -0.34 -9.33 -6.41
N THR A 328 0.56 -9.84 -7.26
CA THR A 328 1.57 -10.84 -6.86
C THR A 328 2.52 -10.31 -5.78
N PHE A 329 2.93 -9.05 -5.88
CA PHE A 329 3.76 -8.40 -4.85
C PHE A 329 3.04 -8.32 -3.50
N ILE A 330 1.77 -7.91 -3.50
CA ILE A 330 0.94 -7.79 -2.29
C ILE A 330 0.74 -9.17 -1.67
N LEU A 331 0.37 -10.19 -2.47
CA LEU A 331 0.18 -11.56 -1.98
C LEU A 331 1.46 -12.15 -1.39
N THR A 332 2.61 -11.94 -2.04
CA THR A 332 3.90 -12.39 -1.52
C THR A 332 4.26 -11.70 -0.22
N SER A 333 3.95 -10.40 -0.10
CA SER A 333 4.14 -9.63 1.14
C SER A 333 3.24 -10.13 2.26
N ILE A 334 1.98 -10.45 1.97
CA ILE A 334 1.05 -11.08 2.92
C ILE A 334 1.58 -12.45 3.36
N LEU A 335 1.99 -13.30 2.41
CA LEU A 335 2.54 -14.63 2.69
C LEU A 335 3.75 -14.56 3.64
N ALA A 336 4.71 -13.68 3.34
CA ALA A 336 5.90 -13.48 4.18
C ALA A 336 5.53 -13.05 5.61
N GLN A 337 4.55 -12.15 5.75
CA GLN A 337 4.08 -11.69 7.05
C GLN A 337 3.31 -12.76 7.81
N VAL A 338 2.43 -13.53 7.16
CA VAL A 338 1.73 -14.67 7.77
C VAL A 338 2.72 -15.71 8.27
N ILE A 339 3.76 -16.05 7.49
CA ILE A 339 4.85 -16.96 7.92
C ILE A 339 5.58 -16.40 9.14
N SER A 340 5.93 -15.11 9.11
CA SER A 340 6.64 -14.44 10.22
C SER A 340 5.81 -14.42 11.51
N LEU A 341 4.52 -14.05 11.41
CA LEU A 341 3.58 -14.02 12.52
C LEU A 341 3.32 -15.41 13.09
N PHE A 342 3.15 -16.42 12.22
CA PHE A 342 3.03 -17.81 12.63
C PHE A 342 4.24 -18.26 13.44
N LYS A 343 5.46 -18.05 12.91
CA LYS A 343 6.69 -18.44 13.60
C LYS A 343 6.83 -17.74 14.95
N LYS A 344 6.63 -16.42 14.99
CA LYS A 344 6.69 -15.62 16.23
C LYS A 344 5.66 -16.09 17.26
N SER A 345 4.43 -16.35 16.84
CA SER A 345 3.34 -16.79 17.73
C SER A 345 3.58 -18.20 18.25
N LEU A 346 4.12 -19.09 17.41
CA LEU A 346 4.46 -20.46 17.81
C LEU A 346 5.65 -20.48 18.78
N ASP A 347 6.70 -19.69 18.52
CA ASP A 347 7.86 -19.57 19.41
C ASP A 347 7.46 -18.95 20.78
N GLY A 348 6.43 -18.11 20.79
CA GLY A 348 5.85 -17.53 22.01
C GLY A 348 4.86 -18.45 22.75
N ALA A 349 4.42 -19.56 22.14
CA ALA A 349 3.46 -20.46 22.75
C ALA A 349 4.12 -21.29 23.87
N SER A 350 3.68 -21.05 25.11
CA SER A 350 4.25 -21.73 26.29
C SER A 350 3.55 -23.04 26.66
N THR A 351 2.33 -23.25 26.14
CA THR A 351 1.53 -24.45 26.41
C THR A 351 1.12 -25.17 25.13
N SER A 352 0.76 -26.45 25.26
CA SER A 352 0.20 -27.25 24.16
C SER A 352 -1.10 -26.64 23.63
N SER A 353 -1.95 -26.10 24.51
CA SER A 353 -3.20 -25.45 24.13
C SER A 353 -2.95 -24.20 23.28
N ASP A 354 -2.00 -23.35 23.68
CA ASP A 354 -1.61 -22.15 22.92
C ASP A 354 -1.06 -22.53 21.56
N SER A 355 -0.21 -23.56 21.51
CA SER A 355 0.37 -24.08 20.26
C SER A 355 -0.71 -24.59 19.31
N ILE A 356 -1.71 -25.33 19.83
CA ILE A 356 -2.87 -25.81 19.06
C ILE A 356 -3.66 -24.64 18.48
N LEU A 357 -3.90 -23.57 19.25
CA LEU A 357 -4.61 -22.38 18.78
C LEU A 357 -3.85 -21.68 17.66
N VAL A 358 -2.53 -21.46 17.83
CA VAL A 358 -1.68 -20.85 16.81
C VAL A 358 -1.68 -21.68 15.52
N LEU A 359 -1.47 -23.00 15.62
CA LEU A 359 -1.46 -23.88 14.45
C LEU A 359 -2.80 -23.90 13.70
N LYS A 360 -3.93 -23.95 14.43
CA LYS A 360 -5.28 -23.91 13.83
C LYS A 360 -5.55 -22.55 13.15
N ALA A 361 -5.14 -21.45 13.76
CA ALA A 361 -5.26 -20.11 13.19
C ALA A 361 -4.43 -19.99 11.90
N SER A 362 -3.15 -20.36 11.94
CA SER A 362 -2.27 -20.28 10.77
C SER A 362 -2.71 -21.19 9.62
N LEU A 363 -3.22 -22.39 9.90
CA LEU A 363 -3.82 -23.23 8.86
C LEU A 363 -4.98 -22.53 8.14
N ASN A 364 -5.82 -21.80 8.88
CA ASN A 364 -6.90 -21.05 8.28
C ASN A 364 -6.35 -19.86 7.46
N ASP A 365 -5.34 -19.15 7.95
CA ASP A 365 -4.73 -18.03 7.23
C ASP A 365 -4.11 -18.48 5.89
N PHE A 366 -3.34 -19.58 5.90
CA PHE A 366 -2.79 -20.17 4.66
C PHE A 366 -3.89 -20.66 3.71
N SER A 367 -4.95 -21.28 4.25
CA SER A 367 -6.08 -21.74 3.42
C SER A 367 -6.80 -20.56 2.76
N GLN A 368 -6.98 -19.44 3.48
CA GLN A 368 -7.60 -18.23 2.93
C GLN A 368 -6.71 -17.56 1.89
N LEU A 369 -5.40 -17.50 2.13
CA LEU A 369 -4.45 -16.99 1.13
C LEU A 369 -4.51 -17.81 -0.16
N ILE A 370 -4.46 -19.14 -0.06
CA ILE A 370 -4.54 -20.04 -1.23
C ILE A 370 -5.87 -19.87 -1.96
N ARG A 371 -6.99 -19.72 -1.24
CA ARG A 371 -8.31 -19.46 -1.83
C ARG A 371 -8.39 -18.19 -2.66
N VAL A 372 -7.68 -17.15 -2.26
CA VAL A 372 -7.70 -15.85 -2.91
C VAL A 372 -6.72 -15.84 -4.07
N TRP A 373 -5.54 -16.43 -3.87
CA TRP A 373 -4.50 -16.49 -4.88
C TRP A 373 -4.87 -17.45 -6.03
N LEU A 374 -5.33 -18.66 -5.70
CA LEU A 374 -5.48 -19.79 -6.63
C LEU A 374 -6.96 -20.21 -6.76
N SER A 375 -7.87 -19.26 -7.00
CA SER A 375 -9.28 -19.59 -7.20
C SER A 375 -9.55 -20.13 -8.61
N LEU A 376 -10.44 -21.14 -8.70
CA LEU A 376 -10.95 -21.65 -9.97
C LEU A 376 -12.08 -20.76 -10.49
N SER A 377 -11.81 -19.47 -10.70
CA SER A 377 -12.80 -18.48 -11.16
C SER A 377 -12.13 -17.42 -12.03
N SER A 378 -12.92 -16.67 -12.82
CA SER A 378 -12.43 -15.49 -13.54
C SER A 378 -11.85 -14.40 -12.62
N ASP A 379 -12.20 -14.43 -11.34
CA ASP A 379 -11.68 -13.52 -10.31
C ASP A 379 -10.35 -14.03 -9.69
N CYS A 380 -9.71 -15.01 -10.32
CA CYS A 380 -8.41 -15.55 -9.92
C CYS A 380 -7.32 -14.48 -9.99
N VAL A 381 -6.60 -14.30 -8.88
CA VAL A 381 -5.54 -13.31 -8.76
C VAL A 381 -4.21 -13.82 -9.33
N PHE A 382 -4.05 -15.14 -9.47
CA PHE A 382 -2.86 -15.74 -10.03
C PHE A 382 -2.62 -15.29 -11.48
N ASN A 383 -1.39 -14.85 -11.74
CA ASN A 383 -0.92 -14.51 -13.08
C ASN A 383 0.37 -15.28 -13.36
N SER A 384 0.35 -16.15 -14.38
CA SER A 384 1.49 -16.98 -14.75
C SER A 384 2.69 -16.17 -15.29
N PHE A 385 2.47 -14.95 -15.77
CA PHE A 385 3.53 -14.08 -16.26
C PHE A 385 4.30 -13.35 -15.14
N ASP A 386 3.78 -13.36 -13.91
CA ASP A 386 4.45 -12.71 -12.80
C ASP A 386 5.58 -13.59 -12.25
N GLY A 387 6.75 -13.01 -12.03
CA GLY A 387 7.86 -13.69 -11.35
C GLY A 387 7.56 -13.90 -9.87
N GLY A 388 8.17 -14.91 -9.25
CA GLY A 388 8.03 -15.19 -7.82
C GLY A 388 6.99 -16.26 -7.46
N ASN A 389 6.18 -16.73 -8.43
CA ASN A 389 5.15 -17.74 -8.18
C ASN A 389 5.74 -19.07 -7.67
N GLU A 390 6.85 -19.52 -8.26
CA GLU A 390 7.55 -20.75 -7.81
C GLU A 390 8.06 -20.61 -6.37
N GLU A 391 8.65 -19.47 -6.05
CA GLU A 391 9.14 -19.14 -4.72
C GLU A 391 8.01 -19.05 -3.69
N ALA A 392 6.85 -18.50 -4.06
CA ALA A 392 5.67 -18.44 -3.21
C ALA A 392 5.11 -19.85 -2.91
N PHE A 393 5.01 -20.71 -3.93
CA PHE A 393 4.64 -22.12 -3.74
C PHE A 393 5.64 -22.85 -2.83
N LYS A 394 6.94 -22.66 -3.08
CA LYS A 394 7.98 -23.27 -2.25
C LYS A 394 7.92 -22.80 -0.80
N ALA A 395 7.68 -21.51 -0.57
CA ALA A 395 7.53 -20.97 0.78
C ALA A 395 6.32 -21.58 1.52
N LEU A 396 5.20 -21.81 0.82
CA LEU A 396 4.05 -22.53 1.36
C LEU A 396 4.36 -23.99 1.69
N GLU A 397 5.03 -24.72 0.80
CA GLU A 397 5.46 -26.10 1.03
C GLU A 397 6.40 -26.20 2.24
N ASP A 398 7.38 -25.30 2.33
CA ASP A 398 8.37 -25.25 3.41
C ASP A 398 7.72 -24.96 4.77
N VAL A 399 6.74 -24.02 4.83
CA VAL A 399 6.05 -23.69 6.09
C VAL A 399 5.11 -24.81 6.53
N LEU A 400 4.38 -25.44 5.61
CA LEU A 400 3.52 -26.59 5.93
C LEU A 400 4.37 -27.78 6.40
N SER A 401 5.50 -28.03 5.75
CA SER A 401 6.49 -29.02 6.19
C SER A 401 7.08 -28.71 7.57
N TYR A 402 7.31 -27.43 7.88
CA TYR A 402 7.72 -27.01 9.21
C TYR A 402 6.63 -27.26 10.26
N MET A 403 5.37 -26.93 9.97
CA MET A 403 4.22 -27.19 10.85
C MET A 403 4.08 -28.68 11.18
N MET A 404 4.17 -29.56 10.17
CA MET A 404 4.12 -31.01 10.37
C MET A 404 5.27 -31.51 11.24
N ARG A 405 6.51 -31.08 10.96
CA ARG A 405 7.68 -31.46 11.77
C ARG A 405 7.58 -30.98 13.21
N HIS A 406 7.00 -29.81 13.45
CA HIS A 406 6.77 -29.32 14.81
C HIS A 406 5.76 -30.22 15.53
N CYS A 407 4.60 -30.48 14.91
CA CYS A 407 3.57 -31.33 15.50
C CYS A 407 4.08 -32.76 15.76
N ALA A 408 4.86 -33.34 14.85
CA ALA A 408 5.41 -34.69 15.03
C ALA A 408 6.26 -34.82 16.30
N ARG A 409 7.08 -33.80 16.63
CA ARG A 409 7.86 -33.79 17.88
C ARG A 409 6.97 -33.72 19.11
N VAL A 410 5.92 -32.89 19.05
CA VAL A 410 4.97 -32.74 20.17
C VAL A 410 4.15 -34.02 20.37
N ILE A 411 3.69 -34.64 19.29
CA ILE A 411 2.99 -35.94 19.30
C ILE A 411 3.86 -37.01 19.95
N GLN A 412 5.14 -37.12 19.55
CA GLN A 412 6.07 -38.08 20.14
C GLN A 412 6.24 -37.88 21.66
N TYR A 413 6.33 -36.62 22.10
CA TYR A 413 6.37 -36.28 23.53
C TYR A 413 5.07 -36.66 24.25
N LEU A 414 3.91 -36.30 23.69
CA LEU A 414 2.60 -36.54 24.28
C LEU A 414 2.28 -38.03 24.38
N HIS A 415 2.66 -38.86 23.39
CA HIS A 415 2.55 -40.32 23.50
C HIS A 415 3.27 -40.83 24.74
N GLY A 416 4.51 -40.41 24.97
CA GLY A 416 5.29 -40.82 26.14
C GLY A 416 4.67 -40.36 27.47
N VAL A 417 4.01 -39.20 27.50
CA VAL A 417 3.28 -38.70 28.68
C VAL A 417 2.01 -39.50 28.93
N VAL A 418 1.23 -39.77 27.87
CA VAL A 418 -0.02 -40.52 27.93
C VAL A 418 0.21 -41.96 28.42
N GLU A 419 1.27 -42.61 27.94
CA GLU A 419 1.65 -43.97 28.37
C GLU A 419 2.02 -44.03 29.86
N ARG A 420 2.63 -42.97 30.40
CA ARG A 420 3.08 -42.91 31.80
C ARG A 420 2.02 -42.48 32.80
N SER A 421 1.11 -41.60 32.41
CA SER A 421 0.22 -40.90 33.35
C SER A 421 -1.27 -41.12 33.10
N ASN A 422 -1.64 -41.75 31.97
CA ASN A 422 -3.01 -42.00 31.52
C ASN A 422 -3.95 -40.77 31.65
N GLY A 423 -3.38 -39.56 31.55
CA GLY A 423 -4.08 -38.29 31.75
C GLY A 423 -4.99 -37.96 30.56
N SER A 424 -6.26 -37.67 30.84
CA SER A 424 -7.26 -37.32 29.82
C SER A 424 -6.90 -36.06 29.03
N ALA A 425 -6.31 -35.05 29.67
CA ALA A 425 -5.90 -33.80 29.02
C ALA A 425 -4.77 -34.01 28.00
N ALA A 426 -3.78 -34.84 28.33
CA ALA A 426 -2.68 -35.17 27.41
C ALA A 426 -3.17 -35.96 26.19
N ARG A 427 -4.14 -36.86 26.39
CA ARG A 427 -4.78 -37.60 25.30
C ARG A 427 -5.65 -36.70 24.40
N GLY A 428 -6.33 -35.71 24.98
CA GLY A 428 -7.05 -34.69 24.21
C GLY A 428 -6.11 -33.87 23.32
N ALA A 429 -5.02 -33.35 23.90
CA ALA A 429 -4.03 -32.59 23.15
C ALA A 429 -3.36 -33.43 22.05
N LEU A 430 -3.07 -34.71 22.32
CA LEU A 430 -2.50 -35.64 21.33
C LEU A 430 -3.40 -35.75 20.09
N ASN A 431 -4.70 -36.02 20.29
CA ASN A 431 -5.68 -36.11 19.21
C ASN A 431 -5.78 -34.80 18.41
N ASP A 432 -5.71 -33.65 19.09
CA ASP A 432 -5.71 -32.34 18.44
C ASP A 432 -4.48 -32.15 17.54
N PHE A 433 -3.27 -32.51 18.01
CA PHE A 433 -2.07 -32.42 17.18
C PHE A 433 -2.09 -33.39 16.01
N GLU A 434 -2.57 -34.63 16.20
CA GLU A 434 -2.75 -35.59 15.11
C GLU A 434 -3.73 -35.06 14.05
N SER A 435 -4.84 -34.44 14.48
CA SER A 435 -5.79 -33.78 13.57
C SER A 435 -5.16 -32.62 12.82
N ILE A 436 -4.32 -31.81 13.48
CA ILE A 436 -3.59 -30.71 12.83
C ILE A 436 -2.60 -31.26 11.79
N VAL A 437 -1.85 -32.31 12.09
CA VAL A 437 -0.94 -32.96 11.14
C VAL A 437 -1.70 -33.43 9.91
N HIS A 438 -2.82 -34.13 10.10
CA HIS A 438 -3.67 -34.59 9.01
C HIS A 438 -4.11 -33.44 8.12
N ARG A 439 -4.67 -32.36 8.71
CA ARG A 439 -5.12 -31.17 7.96
C ARG A 439 -3.98 -30.44 7.25
N THR A 440 -2.80 -30.40 7.86
CA THR A 440 -1.61 -29.80 7.26
C THR A 440 -1.14 -30.61 6.05
N GLN A 441 -1.17 -31.94 6.15
CA GLN A 441 -0.84 -32.85 5.04
C GLN A 441 -1.85 -32.73 3.89
N GLU A 442 -3.16 -32.64 4.19
CA GLU A 442 -4.19 -32.38 3.19
C GLU A 442 -3.92 -31.07 2.44
N LEU A 443 -3.65 -29.98 3.18
CA LEU A 443 -3.36 -28.68 2.58
C LEU A 443 -2.07 -28.70 1.76
N HIS A 444 -1.02 -29.38 2.24
CA HIS A 444 0.24 -29.56 1.53
C HIS A 444 0.02 -30.28 0.20
N THR A 445 -0.68 -31.41 0.23
CA THR A 445 -0.99 -32.20 -0.97
C THR A 445 -1.81 -31.40 -1.97
N ASN A 446 -2.83 -30.66 -1.51
CA ASN A 446 -3.60 -29.77 -2.37
C ASN A 446 -2.74 -28.64 -2.96
N THR A 447 -1.78 -28.12 -2.20
CA THR A 447 -0.85 -27.08 -2.70
C THR A 447 0.02 -27.62 -3.84
N VAL A 448 0.50 -28.86 -3.73
CA VAL A 448 1.27 -29.52 -4.81
C VAL A 448 0.42 -29.73 -6.07
N VAL A 449 -0.83 -30.19 -5.91
CA VAL A 449 -1.76 -30.34 -7.04
C VAL A 449 -2.02 -28.99 -7.72
N LEU A 450 -2.32 -27.95 -6.94
CA LEU A 450 -2.57 -26.60 -7.47
C LEU A 450 -1.32 -26.00 -8.12
N LYS A 451 -0.14 -26.19 -7.52
CA LYS A 451 1.15 -25.77 -8.11
C LYS A 451 1.36 -26.38 -9.50
N SER A 452 1.10 -27.67 -9.63
CA SER A 452 1.27 -28.41 -10.89
C SER A 452 0.32 -27.88 -11.97
N TYR A 453 -0.92 -27.57 -11.59
CA TYR A 453 -1.93 -26.99 -12.47
C TYR A 453 -1.59 -25.55 -12.89
N TYR A 454 -1.39 -24.65 -11.93
CA TYR A 454 -1.22 -23.22 -12.19
C TYR A 454 0.13 -22.87 -12.83
N LEU A 455 1.18 -23.66 -12.58
CA LEU A 455 2.47 -23.51 -13.27
C LEU A 455 2.52 -24.24 -14.61
N ASP A 456 1.46 -24.95 -15.00
CA ASP A 456 1.42 -25.81 -16.19
C ASP A 456 2.62 -26.78 -16.27
N ARG A 457 2.87 -27.46 -15.15
CA ARG A 457 3.95 -28.45 -15.00
C ARG A 457 3.39 -29.78 -14.51
N PRO A 458 2.84 -30.61 -15.42
CA PRO A 458 2.29 -31.93 -15.09
C PRO A 458 3.28 -32.84 -14.36
N GLU A 459 4.57 -32.70 -14.61
CA GLU A 459 5.63 -33.47 -13.97
C GLU A 459 5.79 -33.20 -12.46
N LEU A 460 5.21 -32.11 -11.95
CA LEU A 460 5.18 -31.80 -10.52
C LEU A 460 3.99 -32.44 -9.79
N TYR A 461 3.04 -33.03 -10.53
CA TYR A 461 1.87 -33.64 -9.93
C TYR A 461 2.28 -34.87 -9.11
N ASP A 462 2.06 -34.79 -7.81
CA ASP A 462 2.29 -35.91 -6.89
C ASP A 462 1.31 -35.83 -5.70
N ILE A 463 0.52 -36.88 -5.51
CA ILE A 463 -0.35 -37.04 -4.33
C ILE A 463 0.32 -37.87 -3.22
N GLY A 464 1.59 -38.26 -3.38
CA GLY A 464 2.40 -38.92 -2.36
C GLY A 464 1.85 -40.28 -1.90
N GLY A 465 1.09 -40.96 -2.78
CA GLY A 465 0.38 -42.20 -2.44
C GLY A 465 -0.87 -42.01 -1.57
N ALA A 466 -1.35 -40.77 -1.37
CA ALA A 466 -2.63 -40.50 -0.72
C ALA A 466 -3.79 -41.07 -1.53
N LYS A 467 -4.89 -41.41 -0.87
CA LYS A 467 -6.10 -41.85 -1.58
C LYS A 467 -6.75 -40.64 -2.25
N VAL A 468 -7.26 -40.82 -3.46
CA VAL A 468 -8.03 -39.80 -4.20
C VAL A 468 -9.12 -39.14 -3.35
N SER A 469 -9.85 -39.90 -2.52
CA SER A 469 -10.88 -39.35 -1.63
C SER A 469 -10.36 -38.35 -0.61
N ASP A 470 -9.11 -38.55 -0.18
CA ASP A 470 -8.46 -37.80 0.89
C ASP A 470 -7.82 -36.52 0.33
N VAL A 471 -7.65 -36.43 -0.99
CA VAL A 471 -7.21 -35.22 -1.70
C VAL A 471 -8.41 -34.45 -2.26
N SER A 472 -9.33 -35.14 -2.94
CA SER A 472 -10.40 -34.50 -3.69
C SER A 472 -11.42 -33.76 -2.81
N ARG A 473 -11.75 -34.29 -1.63
CA ARG A 473 -12.69 -33.65 -0.70
C ARG A 473 -12.10 -32.38 -0.07
N PRO A 474 -10.89 -32.40 0.52
CA PRO A 474 -10.27 -31.18 1.01
C PRO A 474 -10.02 -30.15 -0.10
N LEU A 475 -9.64 -30.59 -1.31
CA LEU A 475 -9.47 -29.69 -2.45
C LEU A 475 -10.79 -29.00 -2.83
N ALA A 476 -11.89 -29.76 -2.91
CA ALA A 476 -13.22 -29.21 -3.15
C ALA A 476 -13.67 -28.24 -2.04
N GLN A 477 -13.36 -28.52 -0.78
CA GLN A 477 -13.63 -27.60 0.33
C GLN A 477 -12.75 -26.35 0.30
N LEU A 478 -11.50 -26.49 -0.15
CA LEU A 478 -10.58 -25.38 -0.30
C LEU A 478 -11.10 -24.45 -1.40
N MET A 479 -11.47 -24.98 -2.57
CA MET A 479 -11.89 -24.20 -3.74
C MET A 479 -13.36 -23.75 -3.71
N GLY A 480 -14.24 -24.49 -3.04
CA GLY A 480 -15.71 -24.41 -3.22
C GLY A 480 -16.40 -23.08 -2.90
N HIS A 481 -15.68 -22.07 -2.37
CA HIS A 481 -16.24 -20.75 -2.10
C HIS A 481 -16.09 -19.75 -3.25
N ASN A 482 -15.26 -20.02 -4.27
CA ASN A 482 -15.04 -19.13 -5.41
C ASN A 482 -14.70 -19.97 -6.66
N CYS A 483 -15.67 -20.74 -7.15
CA CYS A 483 -15.53 -21.54 -8.36
C CYS A 483 -16.50 -21.10 -9.45
N GLU A 484 -16.00 -21.03 -10.68
CA GLU A 484 -16.83 -20.94 -11.88
C GLU A 484 -16.86 -22.29 -12.58
N TYR A 485 -18.02 -22.60 -13.18
CA TYR A 485 -18.25 -23.91 -13.79
C TYR A 485 -17.21 -24.23 -14.88
N THR A 486 -16.86 -23.25 -15.71
CA THR A 486 -15.88 -23.40 -16.80
C THR A 486 -14.49 -23.73 -16.28
N GLU A 487 -13.98 -22.95 -15.32
CA GLU A 487 -12.66 -23.15 -14.72
C GLU A 487 -12.54 -24.50 -14.00
N VAL A 488 -13.62 -24.93 -13.34
CA VAL A 488 -13.67 -26.27 -12.73
C VAL A 488 -13.62 -27.36 -13.80
N VAL A 489 -14.32 -27.19 -14.92
CA VAL A 489 -14.27 -28.15 -16.03
C VAL A 489 -12.86 -28.21 -16.62
N ASP A 490 -12.21 -27.08 -16.82
CA ASP A 490 -10.85 -27.02 -17.37
C ASP A 490 -9.84 -27.69 -16.43
N PHE A 491 -9.96 -27.46 -15.13
CA PHE A 491 -9.16 -28.15 -14.11
C PHE A 491 -9.38 -29.68 -14.14
N LEU A 492 -10.63 -30.14 -14.28
CA LEU A 492 -10.95 -31.57 -14.35
C LEU A 492 -10.46 -32.21 -15.66
N VAL A 493 -10.52 -31.48 -16.78
CA VAL A 493 -9.96 -31.91 -18.07
C VAL A 493 -8.45 -32.04 -17.96
N TRP A 494 -7.77 -31.05 -17.37
CA TRP A 494 -6.35 -31.11 -17.10
C TRP A 494 -5.97 -32.34 -16.27
N LEU A 495 -6.70 -32.60 -15.16
CA LEU A 495 -6.49 -33.80 -14.33
C LEU A 495 -6.68 -35.11 -15.11
N ARG A 496 -7.64 -35.15 -16.04
CA ARG A 496 -7.91 -36.32 -16.89
C ARG A 496 -6.76 -36.60 -17.85
N ASP A 497 -6.14 -35.54 -18.35
CA ASP A 497 -5.12 -35.60 -19.39
C ASP A 497 -3.70 -35.80 -18.81
N LEU A 498 -3.57 -35.86 -17.48
CA LEU A 498 -2.34 -36.32 -16.82
C LEU A 498 -2.04 -37.78 -17.18
N ASP A 499 -0.76 -38.09 -17.42
CA ASP A 499 -0.25 -39.46 -17.53
C ASP A 499 -0.18 -40.17 -16.15
N ASP A 500 -1.15 -39.88 -15.26
CA ASP A 500 -1.27 -40.44 -13.92
C ASP A 500 -2.68 -41.05 -13.69
N PRO A 501 -2.78 -42.35 -13.33
CA PRO A 501 -4.07 -43.02 -13.10
C PRO A 501 -4.92 -42.41 -11.98
N GLU A 502 -4.31 -41.83 -10.95
CA GLU A 502 -5.03 -41.20 -9.84
C GLU A 502 -5.55 -39.81 -10.24
N GLY A 503 -4.82 -39.06 -11.08
CA GLY A 503 -5.32 -37.85 -11.74
C GLY A 503 -6.60 -38.11 -12.55
N PHE A 504 -6.59 -39.16 -13.39
CA PHE A 504 -7.79 -39.58 -14.12
C PHE A 504 -8.95 -39.96 -13.18
N ARG A 505 -8.69 -40.60 -12.04
CA ARG A 505 -9.72 -40.93 -11.05
C ARG A 505 -10.28 -39.69 -10.36
N MET A 506 -9.45 -38.68 -10.07
CA MET A 506 -9.89 -37.39 -9.52
C MET A 506 -10.78 -36.62 -10.50
N SER A 507 -10.53 -36.73 -11.81
CA SER A 507 -11.34 -36.04 -12.83
C SER A 507 -12.78 -36.55 -12.93
N LYS A 508 -13.06 -37.76 -12.42
CA LYS A 508 -14.39 -38.37 -12.53
C LYS A 508 -15.32 -37.82 -11.44
N PRO A 509 -16.59 -37.49 -11.77
CA PRO A 509 -17.58 -37.18 -10.76
C PRO A 509 -17.65 -38.38 -9.81
N GLY A 510 -17.41 -38.13 -8.53
CA GLY A 510 -17.44 -39.18 -7.52
C GLY A 510 -18.78 -39.90 -7.62
N VAL A 511 -18.75 -41.20 -7.89
CA VAL A 511 -19.94 -42.06 -7.80
C VAL A 511 -20.27 -42.18 -6.31
N GLY A 512 -20.84 -41.13 -5.76
CA GLY A 512 -21.46 -41.14 -4.46
C GLY A 512 -22.62 -42.11 -4.54
N ARG A 513 -22.54 -43.18 -3.76
CA ARG A 513 -23.71 -43.91 -3.28
C ARG A 513 -24.54 -42.95 -2.41
N HIS A 514 -25.18 -41.97 -3.03
CA HIS A 514 -26.37 -41.35 -2.48
C HIS A 514 -27.53 -41.95 -3.25
N GLY A 515 -28.08 -43.02 -2.66
CA GLY A 515 -29.39 -43.49 -3.03
C GLY A 515 -30.38 -42.33 -2.88
N TYR A 516 -31.19 -42.16 -3.91
CA TYR A 516 -32.43 -41.39 -3.83
C TYR A 516 -33.31 -41.86 -2.68
#